data_AF-A0A182TTW2-F1
#
_entry.id   AF-A0A182TTW2-F1
#
_cell.length_a   1.000
_cell.length_b   1.000
_cell.length_c   1.000
_cell.angle_alpha   90.00
_cell.angle_beta   90.00
_cell.angle_gamma   90.00
#
_symmetry.space_group_name_H-M   'P 1'
#
loop_
_entity.id
_entity.type
_entity.pdbx_description
1 polymer ?
#
loop_
_entity_poly.entity_id
_entity_poly.type
_entity_poly.pdbx_seq_one_letter_code
_entity_poly.pdbx_strand_id
1 'polypeptide(L)'
;MVDTLARNVLLDVEQAIVLFEELLLVNNGANTPRSILSVVVHKLCEEELGHVLEIVRFLRRYYQCRTEHTEQRVHTLLVGVEELLSYLNALIPCIPRTGCLLLVYGLMDEALAGGAEFLDLEESVQRVANLKLSLECVVKDVTSAIAQPMADDDRHSLAALFEQISSELLKRLVDEAYADCAEGLPHVCDFVEHLPCIDHQIIACQVLYRRMNMDTGRLRVGATVLAYRIRKVMRYTDFARAKHAGEMRKLKLKLPEGVYAITWGYVNIAGAQFMAPKPKSERLGELKCKPAGWIETCSKTAKHELQTDDRGKSFAIKNTHTGLFLTDVEGAFCYVETTPPDRWTVEVIKRGEDVWYKITNRRTGNSLVPAGEVRVGIDDQCDGFNLVDFNERSLVVVQKFELQRKKAPCSVQ
;
A
#
# COMPACT_ATOMS: atom_id res chain seq x y z
N MET A 1 -35.78 -25.31 -13.71
CA MET A 1 -35.66 -23.88 -14.06
C MET A 1 -34.77 -23.15 -13.05
N VAL A 2 -35.05 -23.12 -11.75
CA VAL A 2 -34.17 -22.41 -10.78
C VAL A 2 -32.74 -22.98 -10.76
N ASP A 3 -32.54 -24.29 -10.92
CA ASP A 3 -31.20 -24.88 -11.11
C ASP A 3 -30.49 -24.39 -12.36
N THR A 4 -31.25 -24.13 -13.42
CA THR A 4 -30.78 -23.58 -14.69
C THR A 4 -30.41 -22.12 -14.52
N LEU A 5 -31.19 -21.35 -13.75
CA LEU A 5 -30.88 -19.97 -13.38
C LEU A 5 -29.58 -19.89 -12.56
N ALA A 6 -29.45 -20.70 -11.50
CA ALA A 6 -28.23 -20.75 -10.69
C ALA A 6 -27.00 -21.08 -11.54
N ARG A 7 -27.12 -22.04 -12.47
CA ARG A 7 -26.05 -22.35 -13.43
C ARG A 7 -25.77 -21.19 -14.40
N ASN A 8 -26.79 -20.48 -14.87
CA ASN A 8 -26.60 -19.34 -15.77
C ASN A 8 -25.93 -18.16 -15.04
N VAL A 9 -26.25 -17.89 -13.76
CA VAL A 9 -25.60 -16.84 -12.96
C VAL A 9 -24.07 -17.03 -12.92
N LEU A 10 -23.58 -18.28 -12.91
CA LEU A 10 -22.14 -18.60 -12.95
C LEU A 10 -21.48 -18.54 -14.33
N LEU A 11 -22.24 -18.56 -15.44
CA LEU A 11 -21.71 -18.83 -16.79
C LEU A 11 -22.09 -17.79 -17.85
N ASP A 12 -23.30 -17.23 -17.79
CA ASP A 12 -23.82 -16.23 -18.71
C ASP A 12 -24.90 -15.40 -17.99
N VAL A 13 -24.51 -14.21 -17.53
CA VAL A 13 -25.37 -13.29 -16.79
C VAL A 13 -26.53 -12.76 -17.64
N GLU A 14 -26.37 -12.63 -18.95
CA GLU A 14 -27.46 -12.16 -19.83
C GLU A 14 -28.54 -13.26 -19.98
N GLN A 15 -28.13 -14.53 -20.15
CA GLN A 15 -29.04 -15.67 -20.10
C GLN A 15 -29.65 -15.90 -18.72
N ALA A 16 -28.96 -15.50 -17.64
CA ALA A 16 -29.53 -15.52 -16.29
C ALA A 16 -30.65 -14.49 -16.13
N ILE A 17 -30.47 -13.28 -16.68
CA ILE A 17 -31.45 -12.19 -16.63
C ILE A 17 -32.74 -12.59 -17.37
N VAL A 18 -32.64 -13.06 -18.61
CA VAL A 18 -33.82 -13.49 -19.40
C VAL A 18 -34.59 -14.60 -18.67
N LEU A 19 -33.89 -15.63 -18.16
CA LEU A 19 -34.52 -16.73 -17.44
C LEU A 19 -35.11 -16.31 -16.08
N PHE A 20 -34.57 -15.28 -15.43
CA PHE A 20 -35.12 -14.71 -14.21
C PHE A 20 -36.44 -13.98 -14.48
N GLU A 21 -36.53 -13.23 -15.58
CA GLU A 21 -37.77 -12.56 -16.00
C GLU A 21 -38.84 -13.56 -16.43
N GLU A 22 -38.49 -14.60 -17.18
CA GLU A 22 -39.39 -15.74 -17.45
C GLU A 22 -39.90 -16.39 -16.16
N LEU A 23 -39.03 -16.62 -15.17
CA LEU A 23 -39.40 -17.20 -13.88
C LEU A 23 -40.36 -16.33 -13.05
N LEU A 24 -40.34 -15.01 -13.21
CA LEU A 24 -41.26 -14.08 -12.55
C LEU A 24 -42.64 -14.03 -13.23
N LEU A 25 -42.70 -14.27 -14.54
CA LEU A 25 -43.95 -14.35 -15.31
C LEU A 25 -44.65 -15.70 -15.15
N VAL A 26 -43.89 -16.78 -14.96
CA VAL A 26 -44.43 -18.13 -14.68
C VAL A 26 -45.11 -18.18 -13.30
N ASN A 27 -46.23 -18.91 -13.21
CA ASN A 27 -47.07 -19.10 -12.01
C ASN A 27 -47.89 -17.88 -11.52
N ASN A 28 -48.33 -16.96 -12.41
CA ASN A 28 -49.30 -15.90 -12.09
C ASN A 28 -48.97 -15.07 -10.82
N GLY A 29 -47.70 -14.74 -10.61
CA GLY A 29 -47.24 -13.95 -9.46
C GLY A 29 -47.03 -14.74 -8.15
N ALA A 30 -47.16 -16.06 -8.15
CA ALA A 30 -46.76 -16.89 -6.99
C ALA A 30 -45.23 -16.93 -6.79
N ASN A 31 -44.47 -16.77 -7.87
CA ASN A 31 -43.01 -16.64 -7.82
C ASN A 31 -42.65 -15.17 -7.53
N THR A 32 -42.08 -14.90 -6.36
CA THR A 32 -41.55 -13.56 -6.02
C THR A 32 -40.04 -13.48 -6.27
N PRO A 33 -39.47 -12.26 -6.48
CA PRO A 33 -38.02 -12.08 -6.54
C PRO A 33 -37.30 -12.69 -5.33
N ARG A 34 -37.87 -12.53 -4.11
CA ARG A 34 -37.29 -13.09 -2.88
C ARG A 34 -37.24 -14.62 -2.92
N SER A 35 -38.35 -15.28 -3.27
CA SER A 35 -38.40 -16.75 -3.34
C SER A 35 -37.44 -17.35 -4.37
N ILE A 36 -37.17 -16.65 -5.48
CA ILE A 36 -36.19 -17.11 -6.48
C ILE A 36 -34.76 -16.85 -5.98
N LEU A 37 -34.47 -15.62 -5.55
CA LEU A 37 -33.13 -15.19 -5.14
C LEU A 37 -32.64 -15.92 -3.88
N SER A 38 -33.51 -16.18 -2.90
CA SER A 38 -33.14 -16.94 -1.69
C SER A 38 -32.63 -18.33 -2.03
N VAL A 39 -33.29 -19.04 -2.97
CA VAL A 39 -32.86 -20.37 -3.44
C VAL A 39 -31.56 -20.31 -4.23
N VAL A 40 -31.36 -19.27 -5.06
CA VAL A 40 -30.10 -19.07 -5.81
C VAL A 40 -28.94 -18.75 -4.86
N VAL A 41 -29.14 -17.85 -3.89
CA VAL A 41 -28.14 -17.48 -2.87
C VAL A 41 -27.75 -18.69 -2.03
N HIS A 42 -28.72 -19.42 -1.46
CA HIS A 42 -28.42 -20.62 -0.68
C HIS A 42 -27.64 -21.64 -1.50
N LYS A 43 -28.16 -22.05 -2.66
CA LYS A 43 -27.52 -23.09 -3.47
C LYS A 43 -26.09 -22.74 -3.88
N LEU A 44 -25.86 -21.53 -4.39
CA LEU A 44 -24.54 -21.14 -4.89
C LEU A 44 -23.54 -20.92 -3.75
N CYS A 45 -23.95 -20.28 -2.65
CA CYS A 45 -23.05 -19.98 -1.54
C CYS A 45 -22.79 -21.18 -0.60
N GLU A 46 -23.64 -22.22 -0.63
CA GLU A 46 -23.38 -23.51 0.03
C GLU A 46 -22.35 -24.36 -0.74
N GLU A 47 -22.27 -24.19 -2.07
CA GLU A 47 -21.25 -24.83 -2.92
C GLU A 47 -19.89 -24.12 -2.81
N GLU A 48 -19.83 -22.79 -3.03
CA GLU A 48 -18.60 -22.00 -2.85
C GLU A 48 -18.90 -20.54 -2.51
N LEU A 49 -18.20 -19.98 -1.51
CA LEU A 49 -18.35 -18.57 -1.13
C LEU A 49 -17.90 -17.60 -2.25
N GLY A 50 -17.01 -18.05 -3.15
CA GLY A 50 -16.60 -17.29 -4.34
C GLY A 50 -17.77 -16.92 -5.26
N HIS A 51 -18.84 -17.73 -5.29
CA HIS A 51 -20.03 -17.47 -6.12
C HIS A 51 -20.79 -16.18 -5.75
N VAL A 52 -20.56 -15.61 -4.56
CA VAL A 52 -21.09 -14.27 -4.20
C VAL A 52 -20.67 -13.21 -5.22
N LEU A 53 -19.48 -13.35 -5.83
CA LEU A 53 -18.99 -12.47 -6.90
C LEU A 53 -19.95 -12.44 -8.10
N GLU A 54 -20.42 -13.60 -8.53
CA GLU A 54 -21.28 -13.76 -9.70
C GLU A 54 -22.73 -13.37 -9.38
N ILE A 55 -23.21 -13.61 -8.16
CA ILE A 55 -24.52 -13.09 -7.70
C ILE A 55 -24.49 -11.55 -7.66
N VAL A 56 -23.42 -10.94 -7.14
CA VAL A 56 -23.26 -9.47 -7.14
C VAL A 56 -23.17 -8.92 -8.57
N ARG A 57 -22.45 -9.58 -9.48
CA ARG A 57 -22.42 -9.22 -10.91
C ARG A 57 -23.81 -9.34 -11.56
N PHE A 58 -24.56 -10.41 -11.28
CA PHE A 58 -25.94 -10.59 -11.75
C PHE A 58 -26.87 -9.47 -11.24
N LEU A 59 -26.88 -9.18 -9.94
CA LEU A 59 -27.71 -8.11 -9.36
C LEU A 59 -27.34 -6.74 -9.91
N ARG A 60 -26.03 -6.44 -10.04
CA ARG A 60 -25.51 -5.22 -10.69
C ARG A 60 -26.02 -5.11 -12.13
N ARG A 61 -25.93 -6.20 -12.91
CA ARG A 61 -26.31 -6.21 -14.32
C ARG A 61 -27.83 -6.10 -14.51
N TYR A 62 -28.62 -6.83 -13.73
CA TYR A 62 -30.08 -6.76 -13.74
C TYR A 62 -30.58 -5.33 -13.42
N TYR A 63 -29.97 -4.68 -12.42
CA TYR A 63 -30.25 -3.28 -12.12
C TYR A 63 -29.89 -2.35 -13.30
N GLN A 64 -28.75 -2.55 -13.95
CA GLN A 64 -28.29 -1.73 -15.09
C GLN A 64 -29.06 -1.98 -16.41
N CYS A 65 -29.74 -3.11 -16.57
CA CYS A 65 -30.54 -3.40 -17.76
C CYS A 65 -31.74 -2.45 -17.84
N ARG A 66 -31.90 -1.73 -18.96
CA ARG A 66 -33.00 -0.77 -19.16
C ARG A 66 -34.28 -1.48 -19.59
N THR A 67 -34.96 -2.08 -18.63
CA THR A 67 -36.33 -2.61 -18.80
C THR A 67 -37.36 -1.53 -18.49
N GLU A 68 -38.62 -1.73 -18.91
CA GLU A 68 -39.72 -0.78 -18.69
C GLU A 68 -40.20 -0.70 -17.22
N HIS A 69 -39.59 -1.47 -16.30
CA HIS A 69 -40.07 -1.66 -14.93
C HIS A 69 -38.99 -1.28 -13.90
N THR A 70 -38.65 0.00 -13.81
CA THR A 70 -37.62 0.55 -12.88
C THR A 70 -37.85 0.15 -11.43
N GLU A 71 -39.10 0.19 -10.93
CA GLU A 71 -39.45 -0.24 -9.57
C GLU A 71 -39.05 -1.71 -9.31
N GLN A 72 -39.29 -2.59 -10.29
CA GLN A 72 -38.99 -4.01 -10.20
C GLN A 72 -37.48 -4.27 -10.22
N ARG A 73 -36.70 -3.48 -10.95
CA ARG A 73 -35.22 -3.52 -10.93
C ARG A 73 -34.68 -3.14 -9.56
N VAL A 74 -35.14 -2.00 -9.02
CA VAL A 74 -34.78 -1.52 -7.68
C VAL A 74 -35.17 -2.51 -6.58
N HIS A 75 -36.40 -3.04 -6.63
CA HIS A 75 -36.89 -4.03 -5.67
C HIS A 75 -36.08 -5.33 -5.72
N THR A 76 -35.76 -5.84 -6.92
CA THR A 76 -34.98 -7.06 -7.10
C THR A 76 -33.55 -6.89 -6.57
N LEU A 77 -32.91 -5.75 -6.85
CA LEU A 77 -31.59 -5.40 -6.31
C LEU A 77 -31.60 -5.40 -4.77
N LEU A 78 -32.56 -4.68 -4.16
CA LEU A 78 -32.72 -4.57 -2.71
C LEU A 78 -32.93 -5.94 -2.05
N VAL A 79 -33.83 -6.76 -2.61
CA VAL A 79 -34.12 -8.10 -2.09
C VAL A 79 -32.94 -9.05 -2.26
N GLY A 80 -32.23 -9.02 -3.39
CA GLY A 80 -31.05 -9.85 -3.60
C GLY A 80 -29.91 -9.51 -2.62
N VAL A 81 -29.74 -8.23 -2.30
CA VAL A 81 -28.83 -7.77 -1.24
C VAL A 81 -29.29 -8.27 0.12
N GLU A 82 -30.57 -8.15 0.48
CA GLU A 82 -31.08 -8.63 1.77
C GLU A 82 -30.88 -10.14 1.97
N GLU A 83 -31.12 -10.97 0.95
CA GLU A 83 -30.87 -12.42 1.01
C GLU A 83 -29.37 -12.74 1.13
N LEU A 84 -28.51 -12.06 0.35
CA LEU A 84 -27.04 -12.18 0.49
C LEU A 84 -26.56 -11.78 1.89
N LEU A 85 -27.08 -10.69 2.46
CA LEU A 85 -26.72 -10.24 3.80
C LEU A 85 -27.26 -11.17 4.90
N SER A 86 -28.45 -11.75 4.71
CA SER A 86 -28.98 -12.79 5.59
C SER A 86 -28.02 -13.98 5.66
N TYR A 87 -27.62 -14.50 4.50
CA TYR A 87 -26.67 -15.61 4.40
C TYR A 87 -25.29 -15.25 4.99
N LEU A 88 -24.69 -14.14 4.53
CA LEU A 88 -23.36 -13.71 4.99
C LEU A 88 -23.32 -13.37 6.49
N ASN A 89 -24.43 -12.97 7.11
CA ASN A 89 -24.48 -12.73 8.56
C ASN A 89 -24.69 -13.99 9.41
N ALA A 90 -25.10 -15.12 8.80
CA ALA A 90 -25.09 -16.42 9.46
C ALA A 90 -23.69 -17.08 9.47
N LEU A 91 -22.78 -16.65 8.58
CA LEU A 91 -21.42 -17.18 8.50
C LEU A 91 -20.49 -16.70 9.61
N ILE A 92 -19.53 -17.55 9.99
CA ILE A 92 -18.44 -17.22 10.92
C ILE A 92 -17.56 -16.08 10.35
N PRO A 93 -17.18 -15.07 11.15
CA PRO A 93 -16.25 -14.02 10.73
C PRO A 93 -14.90 -14.56 10.19
N CYS A 94 -14.58 -14.26 8.94
CA CYS A 94 -13.32 -14.58 8.27
C CYS A 94 -13.03 -13.58 7.13
N ILE A 95 -11.80 -13.51 6.64
CA ILE A 95 -11.40 -12.55 5.58
C ILE A 95 -12.20 -12.74 4.28
N PRO A 96 -12.42 -13.97 3.76
CA PRO A 96 -13.29 -14.19 2.60
C PRO A 96 -14.71 -13.63 2.79
N ARG A 97 -15.35 -13.87 3.94
CA ARG A 97 -16.67 -13.29 4.29
C ARG A 97 -16.64 -11.76 4.29
N THR A 98 -15.60 -11.16 4.87
CA THR A 98 -15.42 -9.70 4.88
C THR A 98 -15.25 -9.13 3.47
N GLY A 99 -14.53 -9.84 2.58
CA GLY A 99 -14.45 -9.51 1.16
C GLY A 99 -15.80 -9.60 0.44
N CYS A 100 -16.59 -10.64 0.70
CA CYS A 100 -17.94 -10.77 0.16
C CYS A 100 -18.88 -9.65 0.63
N LEU A 101 -18.84 -9.28 1.90
CA LEU A 101 -19.60 -8.13 2.43
C LEU A 101 -19.15 -6.80 1.80
N LEU A 102 -17.86 -6.65 1.46
CA LEU A 102 -17.34 -5.48 0.76
C LEU A 102 -17.87 -5.37 -0.68
N LEU A 103 -18.03 -6.49 -1.39
CA LEU A 103 -18.67 -6.50 -2.72
C LEU A 103 -20.12 -5.97 -2.64
N VAL A 104 -20.87 -6.41 -1.64
CA VAL A 104 -22.26 -5.97 -1.41
C VAL A 104 -22.30 -4.47 -1.01
N TYR A 105 -21.36 -4.01 -0.18
CA TYR A 105 -21.21 -2.58 0.12
C TYR A 105 -20.92 -1.76 -1.14
N GLY A 106 -20.00 -2.21 -2.00
CA GLY A 106 -19.65 -1.55 -3.26
C GLY A 106 -20.85 -1.43 -4.21
N LEU A 107 -21.68 -2.48 -4.31
CA LEU A 107 -22.92 -2.46 -5.09
C LEU A 107 -23.94 -1.43 -4.56
N MET A 108 -24.06 -1.26 -3.24
CA MET A 108 -24.94 -0.24 -2.64
C MET A 108 -24.38 1.18 -2.75
N ASP A 109 -23.06 1.34 -2.69
CA ASP A 109 -22.39 2.62 -2.93
C ASP A 109 -22.58 3.09 -4.39
N GLU A 110 -22.41 2.18 -5.36
CA GLU A 110 -22.68 2.42 -6.77
C GLU A 110 -24.15 2.74 -7.06
N ALA A 111 -25.09 2.03 -6.43
CA ALA A 111 -26.53 2.29 -6.61
C ALA A 111 -26.92 3.69 -6.11
N LEU A 112 -26.46 4.08 -4.91
CA LEU A 112 -26.71 5.42 -4.35
C LEU A 112 -26.03 6.53 -5.17
N ALA A 113 -24.81 6.31 -5.66
CA ALA A 113 -24.12 7.24 -6.55
C ALA A 113 -24.80 7.37 -7.92
N GLY A 114 -25.49 6.31 -8.38
CA GLY A 114 -26.32 6.33 -9.59
C GLY A 114 -27.50 7.28 -9.49
N GLY A 115 -28.23 7.24 -8.35
CA GLY A 115 -29.18 8.26 -7.87
C GLY A 115 -30.46 8.49 -8.69
N ALA A 116 -30.35 8.73 -10.00
CA ALA A 116 -31.43 9.22 -10.85
C ALA A 116 -32.63 8.26 -10.97
N GLU A 117 -32.43 6.94 -10.86
CA GLU A 117 -33.51 5.95 -10.92
C GLU A 117 -34.31 5.83 -9.61
N PHE A 118 -33.89 6.51 -8.54
CA PHE A 118 -34.57 6.51 -7.24
C PHE A 118 -35.36 7.79 -6.95
N LEU A 119 -35.35 8.79 -7.84
CA LEU A 119 -35.93 10.11 -7.58
C LEU A 119 -37.46 10.07 -7.33
N ASP A 120 -38.15 9.11 -7.94
CA ASP A 120 -39.59 8.88 -7.76
C ASP A 120 -39.90 7.82 -6.66
N LEU A 121 -38.88 7.33 -5.93
CA LEU A 121 -38.96 6.17 -5.03
C LEU A 121 -38.31 6.44 -3.66
N GLU A 122 -38.77 7.45 -2.93
CA GLU A 122 -38.21 7.88 -1.63
C GLU A 122 -38.04 6.74 -0.60
N GLU A 123 -39.01 5.82 -0.49
CA GLU A 123 -38.91 4.66 0.42
C GLU A 123 -37.73 3.74 0.03
N SER A 124 -37.47 3.58 -1.27
CA SER A 124 -36.33 2.80 -1.75
C SER A 124 -35.01 3.52 -1.50
N VAL A 125 -34.94 4.86 -1.64
CA VAL A 125 -33.76 5.65 -1.24
C VAL A 125 -33.42 5.37 0.22
N GLN A 126 -34.41 5.48 1.11
CA GLN A 126 -34.22 5.28 2.54
C GLN A 126 -33.80 3.84 2.87
N ARG A 127 -34.34 2.84 2.15
CA ARG A 127 -33.99 1.44 2.32
C ARG A 127 -32.56 1.13 1.87
N VAL A 128 -32.10 1.64 0.71
CA VAL A 128 -30.69 1.51 0.29
C VAL A 128 -29.75 2.25 1.26
N ALA A 129 -30.12 3.45 1.72
CA ALA A 129 -29.33 4.20 2.70
C ALA A 129 -29.19 3.46 4.03
N ASN A 130 -30.27 2.85 4.53
CA ASN A 130 -30.26 2.02 5.73
C ASN A 130 -29.38 0.75 5.58
N LEU A 131 -29.43 0.10 4.41
CA LEU A 131 -28.59 -1.07 4.10
C LEU A 131 -27.11 -0.70 3.97
N LYS A 132 -26.77 0.44 3.37
CA LYS A 132 -25.38 0.93 3.36
C LYS A 132 -24.89 1.27 4.78
N LEU A 133 -25.74 1.90 5.59
CA LEU A 133 -25.43 2.21 7.00
C LEU A 133 -25.18 0.96 7.85
N SER A 134 -25.95 -0.13 7.66
CA SER A 134 -25.71 -1.39 8.38
C SER A 134 -24.42 -2.09 7.94
N LEU A 135 -23.98 -1.87 6.69
CA LEU A 135 -22.72 -2.39 6.15
C LEU A 135 -21.50 -1.50 6.40
N GLU A 136 -21.65 -0.27 6.88
CA GLU A 136 -20.54 0.68 7.06
C GLU A 136 -19.41 0.15 7.99
N CYS A 137 -19.72 -0.81 8.86
CA CYS A 137 -18.72 -1.56 9.64
C CYS A 137 -17.73 -2.36 8.77
N VAL A 138 -18.14 -2.90 7.62
CA VAL A 138 -17.24 -3.68 6.74
C VAL A 138 -16.08 -2.84 6.22
N VAL A 139 -16.29 -1.53 6.05
CA VAL A 139 -15.21 -0.60 5.66
C VAL A 139 -14.08 -0.67 6.70
N LYS A 140 -14.43 -0.65 7.99
CA LYS A 140 -13.47 -0.74 9.11
C LYS A 140 -12.84 -2.11 9.24
N ASP A 141 -13.60 -3.18 9.02
CA ASP A 141 -13.08 -4.55 9.05
C ASP A 141 -12.04 -4.76 7.93
N VAL A 142 -12.32 -4.24 6.73
CA VAL A 142 -11.41 -4.27 5.58
C VAL A 142 -10.19 -3.38 5.80
N THR A 143 -10.36 -2.15 6.30
CA THR A 143 -9.21 -1.24 6.53
C THR A 143 -8.27 -1.80 7.60
N SER A 144 -8.83 -2.32 8.69
CA SER A 144 -8.08 -3.02 9.74
C SER A 144 -7.34 -4.25 9.20
N ALA A 145 -7.99 -5.05 8.34
CA ALA A 145 -7.36 -6.22 7.72
C ALA A 145 -6.20 -5.83 6.78
N ILE A 146 -6.37 -4.80 5.94
CA ILE A 146 -5.32 -4.28 5.03
C ILE A 146 -4.15 -3.65 5.80
N ALA A 147 -4.41 -3.07 6.98
CA ALA A 147 -3.41 -2.44 7.83
C ALA A 147 -2.52 -3.44 8.62
N GLN A 148 -2.93 -4.72 8.70
CA GLN A 148 -2.32 -5.73 9.57
C GLN A 148 -1.59 -6.85 8.79
N PRO A 149 -0.75 -7.67 9.46
CA PRO A 149 -0.17 -8.86 8.86
C PRO A 149 -1.25 -9.88 8.46
N MET A 150 -1.45 -10.04 7.15
CA MET A 150 -2.38 -11.00 6.54
C MET A 150 -1.60 -12.12 5.83
N ALA A 151 -2.16 -13.34 5.77
CA ALA A 151 -1.61 -14.43 4.95
C ALA A 151 -1.58 -14.06 3.45
N ASP A 152 -0.68 -14.65 2.67
CA ASP A 152 -0.53 -14.30 1.26
C ASP A 152 -1.78 -14.69 0.44
N ASP A 153 -2.39 -15.85 0.73
CA ASP A 153 -3.61 -16.34 0.07
C ASP A 153 -4.84 -15.46 0.37
N ASP A 154 -5.06 -15.12 1.65
CA ASP A 154 -6.12 -14.18 2.06
C ASP A 154 -5.95 -12.81 1.38
N ARG A 155 -4.70 -12.32 1.30
CA ARG A 155 -4.37 -11.02 0.71
C ARG A 155 -4.59 -11.00 -0.78
N HIS A 156 -4.22 -12.07 -1.48
CA HIS A 156 -4.48 -12.22 -2.91
C HIS A 156 -5.98 -12.32 -3.19
N SER A 157 -6.70 -13.13 -2.40
CA SER A 157 -8.16 -13.31 -2.51
C SER A 157 -8.91 -12.00 -2.29
N LEU A 158 -8.59 -11.26 -1.22
CA LEU A 158 -9.21 -9.97 -0.93
C LEU A 158 -8.86 -8.92 -2.00
N ALA A 159 -7.61 -8.89 -2.49
CA ALA A 159 -7.19 -7.93 -3.51
C ALA A 159 -7.81 -8.19 -4.88
N ALA A 160 -8.05 -9.46 -5.26
CA ALA A 160 -8.71 -9.82 -6.51
C ALA A 160 -10.12 -9.20 -6.65
N LEU A 161 -10.85 -9.08 -5.54
CA LEU A 161 -12.18 -8.46 -5.50
C LEU A 161 -12.17 -6.98 -5.95
N PHE A 162 -11.00 -6.31 -5.91
CA PHE A 162 -10.85 -4.92 -6.37
C PHE A 162 -10.80 -4.76 -7.90
N GLU A 163 -11.03 -5.83 -8.67
CA GLU A 163 -11.51 -5.71 -10.05
C GLU A 163 -12.97 -5.21 -10.11
N GLN A 164 -13.79 -5.59 -9.12
CA GLN A 164 -15.23 -5.34 -9.09
C GLN A 164 -15.63 -4.18 -8.16
N ILE A 165 -14.67 -3.41 -7.64
CA ILE A 165 -14.86 -2.31 -6.68
C ILE A 165 -14.47 -0.98 -7.31
N SER A 166 -15.27 0.06 -7.07
CA SER A 166 -15.03 1.41 -7.60
C SER A 166 -13.68 1.99 -7.16
N SER A 167 -13.04 2.76 -8.03
CA SER A 167 -11.75 3.40 -7.70
C SER A 167 -11.88 4.47 -6.59
N GLU A 168 -13.08 4.96 -6.28
CA GLU A 168 -13.31 5.84 -5.13
C GLU A 168 -13.36 5.06 -3.81
N LEU A 169 -14.01 3.89 -3.78
CA LEU A 169 -13.99 3.01 -2.62
C LEU A 169 -12.59 2.44 -2.37
N LEU A 170 -11.82 2.10 -3.41
CA LEU A 170 -10.39 1.78 -3.29
C LEU A 170 -9.59 2.92 -2.63
N LYS A 171 -9.78 4.18 -3.07
CA LYS A 171 -9.10 5.32 -2.45
C LYS A 171 -9.46 5.43 -0.98
N ARG A 172 -10.74 5.33 -0.64
CA ARG A 172 -11.24 5.39 0.73
C ARG A 172 -10.59 4.33 1.62
N LEU A 173 -10.60 3.07 1.18
CA LEU A 173 -10.06 1.95 1.96
C LEU A 173 -8.55 2.05 2.16
N VAL A 174 -7.78 2.46 1.14
CA VAL A 174 -6.32 2.67 1.28
C VAL A 174 -6.01 3.88 2.18
N ASP A 175 -6.84 4.92 2.13
CA ASP A 175 -6.69 6.12 2.96
C ASP A 175 -6.99 5.84 4.43
N GLU A 176 -8.11 5.15 4.73
CA GLU A 176 -8.50 4.76 6.08
C GLU A 176 -7.57 3.69 6.69
N ALA A 177 -7.24 2.63 5.93
CA ALA A 177 -6.30 1.58 6.38
C ALA A 177 -4.94 2.16 6.80
N TYR A 178 -4.47 3.18 6.07
CA TYR A 178 -3.27 3.87 6.48
C TYR A 178 -3.53 4.90 7.58
N ALA A 179 -4.65 5.64 7.57
CA ALA A 179 -5.01 6.61 8.60
C ALA A 179 -4.96 6.01 10.00
N ASP A 180 -5.57 4.84 10.19
CA ASP A 180 -5.71 4.18 11.49
C ASP A 180 -4.41 3.53 11.99
N CYS A 181 -3.51 3.10 11.08
CA CYS A 181 -2.26 2.43 11.45
C CYS A 181 -1.04 3.01 10.71
N ALA A 182 -0.33 3.95 11.36
CA ALA A 182 0.88 4.55 10.80
C ALA A 182 2.03 3.56 10.57
N GLU A 183 2.14 2.51 11.41
CA GLU A 183 3.10 1.41 11.22
C GLU A 183 2.64 0.39 10.16
N GLY A 184 1.36 0.43 9.76
CA GLY A 184 0.73 -0.49 8.83
C GLY A 184 1.08 -0.26 7.35
N LEU A 185 1.71 0.87 6.99
CA LEU A 185 2.14 1.18 5.62
C LEU A 185 2.78 0.01 4.84
N PRO A 186 3.65 -0.84 5.42
CA PRO A 186 4.22 -1.99 4.74
C PRO A 186 3.15 -3.00 4.35
N HIS A 187 2.19 -3.29 5.23
CA HIS A 187 1.08 -4.22 4.98
C HIS A 187 0.10 -3.65 3.94
N VAL A 188 -0.17 -2.34 3.99
CA VAL A 188 -0.92 -1.67 2.91
C VAL A 188 -0.14 -1.74 1.58
N CYS A 189 1.19 -1.58 1.57
CA CYS A 189 2.02 -1.75 0.37
C CYS A 189 2.12 -3.21 -0.12
N ASP A 190 2.07 -4.19 0.78
CA ASP A 190 1.99 -5.62 0.46
C ASP A 190 0.64 -5.94 -0.20
N PHE A 191 -0.46 -5.41 0.35
CA PHE A 191 -1.81 -5.53 -0.25
C PHE A 191 -1.89 -4.84 -1.61
N VAL A 192 -1.35 -3.62 -1.72
CA VAL A 192 -1.30 -2.87 -2.98
C VAL A 192 -0.51 -3.60 -4.09
N GLU A 193 0.43 -4.48 -3.76
CA GLU A 193 1.09 -5.34 -4.75
C GLU A 193 0.15 -6.34 -5.44
N HIS A 194 -0.89 -6.79 -4.73
CA HIS A 194 -1.80 -7.85 -5.18
C HIS A 194 -3.05 -7.29 -5.89
N LEU A 195 -3.23 -5.96 -5.94
CA LEU A 195 -4.34 -5.34 -6.67
C LEU A 195 -4.25 -5.66 -8.18
N PRO A 196 -5.34 -6.14 -8.81
CA PRO A 196 -5.31 -6.78 -10.13
C PRO A 196 -4.99 -5.85 -11.31
N CYS A 197 -5.19 -4.53 -11.13
CA CYS A 197 -4.89 -3.52 -12.14
C CYS A 197 -3.74 -2.61 -11.69
N ILE A 198 -2.77 -2.37 -12.56
CA ILE A 198 -1.66 -1.45 -12.30
C ILE A 198 -2.12 -0.01 -12.01
N ASP A 199 -3.22 0.44 -12.63
CA ASP A 199 -3.80 1.76 -12.34
C ASP A 199 -4.40 1.83 -10.92
N HIS A 200 -4.93 0.72 -10.39
CA HIS A 200 -5.31 0.62 -8.97
C HIS A 200 -4.07 0.70 -8.05
N GLN A 201 -2.95 0.07 -8.42
CA GLN A 201 -1.68 0.24 -7.68
C GLN A 201 -1.17 1.69 -7.71
N ILE A 202 -1.34 2.39 -8.84
CA ILE A 202 -0.94 3.79 -8.98
C ILE A 202 -1.82 4.70 -8.11
N ILE A 203 -3.13 4.53 -8.16
CA ILE A 203 -4.10 5.30 -7.35
C ILE A 203 -3.82 5.11 -5.86
N ALA A 204 -3.58 3.87 -5.40
CA ALA A 204 -3.23 3.59 -4.02
C ALA A 204 -1.93 4.30 -3.60
N CYS A 205 -0.89 4.30 -4.43
CA CYS A 205 0.35 5.03 -4.14
C CYS A 205 0.15 6.56 -4.05
N GLN A 206 -0.75 7.14 -4.85
CA GLN A 206 -1.11 8.56 -4.75
C GLN A 206 -1.81 8.91 -3.42
N VAL A 207 -2.71 8.02 -2.97
CA VAL A 207 -3.43 8.15 -1.69
C VAL A 207 -2.45 8.08 -0.52
N LEU A 208 -1.60 7.06 -0.48
CA LEU A 208 -0.57 6.90 0.54
C LEU A 208 0.34 8.13 0.61
N TYR A 209 0.85 8.61 -0.54
CA TYR A 209 1.67 9.82 -0.58
C TYR A 209 0.94 11.07 -0.05
N ARG A 210 -0.34 11.26 -0.42
CA ARG A 210 -1.15 12.38 0.07
C ARG A 210 -1.29 12.34 1.59
N ARG A 211 -1.64 11.18 2.14
CA ARG A 211 -1.81 10.97 3.58
C ARG A 211 -0.49 11.10 4.35
N MET A 212 0.63 10.67 3.76
CA MET A 212 1.98 10.91 4.32
C MET A 212 2.36 12.39 4.34
N ASN A 213 2.02 13.18 3.31
CA ASN A 213 2.34 14.61 3.28
C ASN A 213 1.52 15.45 4.28
N MET A 214 0.44 14.90 4.84
CA MET A 214 -0.36 15.55 5.89
C MET A 214 0.21 15.35 7.31
N ASP A 215 1.18 14.45 7.49
CA ASP A 215 1.70 14.03 8.79
C ASP A 215 3.22 13.81 8.69
N THR A 216 3.99 14.69 9.35
CA THR A 216 5.45 14.65 9.29
C THR A 216 6.04 13.39 9.94
N GLY A 217 5.34 12.74 10.88
CA GLY A 217 5.73 11.45 11.45
C GLY A 217 5.59 10.31 10.44
N ARG A 218 4.52 10.30 9.66
CA ARG A 218 4.31 9.35 8.55
C ARG A 218 5.34 9.53 7.45
N LEU A 219 5.58 10.76 7.01
CA LEU A 219 6.64 11.06 6.03
C LEU A 219 8.02 10.58 6.53
N ARG A 220 8.30 10.76 7.83
CA ARG A 220 9.59 10.39 8.44
C ARG A 220 9.96 8.93 8.28
N VAL A 221 9.02 8.00 8.51
CA VAL A 221 9.32 6.56 8.48
C VAL A 221 8.86 5.86 7.20
N GLY A 222 7.85 6.39 6.50
CA GLY A 222 7.23 5.72 5.37
C GLY A 222 7.88 5.96 4.00
N ALA A 223 8.73 6.98 3.87
CA ALA A 223 9.15 7.49 2.56
C ALA A 223 9.88 6.45 1.68
N THR A 224 10.79 5.65 2.22
CA THR A 224 11.46 4.58 1.44
C THR A 224 10.56 3.38 1.17
N VAL A 225 9.61 3.06 2.06
CA VAL A 225 8.64 1.98 1.86
C VAL A 225 7.75 2.29 0.66
N LEU A 226 7.17 3.50 0.64
CA LEU A 226 6.37 3.96 -0.49
C LEU A 226 7.20 4.14 -1.78
N ALA A 227 8.41 4.70 -1.68
CA ALA A 227 9.29 4.82 -2.83
C ALA A 227 9.65 3.45 -3.44
N TYR A 228 9.90 2.44 -2.60
CA TYR A 228 10.15 1.08 -3.04
C TYR A 228 8.93 0.46 -3.75
N ARG A 229 7.71 0.62 -3.20
CA ARG A 229 6.45 0.24 -3.87
C ARG A 229 6.34 0.90 -5.25
N ILE A 230 6.59 2.22 -5.33
CA ILE A 230 6.61 2.97 -6.59
C ILE A 230 7.68 2.42 -7.56
N ARG A 231 8.88 2.07 -7.08
CA ARG A 231 9.94 1.44 -7.90
C ARG A 231 9.51 0.07 -8.45
N LYS A 232 8.77 -0.72 -7.68
CA LYS A 232 8.26 -2.04 -8.08
C LYS A 232 7.15 -1.90 -9.13
N VAL A 233 6.19 -1.00 -8.91
CA VAL A 233 5.13 -0.65 -9.89
C VAL A 233 5.72 -0.14 -11.22
N MET A 234 6.69 0.77 -11.17
CA MET A 234 7.35 1.32 -12.36
C MET A 234 8.25 0.32 -13.12
N ARG A 235 8.38 -0.93 -12.65
CA ARG A 235 9.13 -2.02 -13.30
C ARG A 235 8.24 -3.03 -14.02
N TYR A 236 6.92 -3.03 -13.81
CA TYR A 236 6.03 -3.92 -14.55
C TYR A 236 5.98 -3.55 -16.05
N THR A 237 5.78 -4.55 -16.90
CA THR A 237 5.91 -4.43 -18.38
C THR A 237 4.79 -3.62 -19.02
N ASP A 238 3.64 -3.57 -18.37
CA ASP A 238 2.44 -2.82 -18.72
C ASP A 238 2.46 -1.35 -18.24
N PHE A 239 3.36 -0.98 -17.32
CA PHE A 239 3.45 0.38 -16.77
C PHE A 239 3.57 1.49 -17.84
N ALA A 240 4.15 1.18 -19.00
CA ALA A 240 4.23 2.13 -20.12
C ALA A 240 2.86 2.46 -20.74
N ARG A 241 1.86 1.57 -20.57
CA ARG A 241 0.50 1.65 -21.13
C ARG A 241 -0.56 2.06 -20.10
N ALA A 242 -0.26 1.98 -18.80
CA ALA A 242 -1.18 2.33 -17.72
C ALA A 242 -1.69 3.78 -17.81
N LYS A 243 -2.99 3.99 -17.60
CA LYS A 243 -3.68 5.28 -17.77
C LYS A 243 -3.09 6.38 -16.89
N HIS A 244 -2.71 6.04 -15.66
CA HIS A 244 -2.15 6.95 -14.66
C HIS A 244 -0.61 6.92 -14.60
N ALA A 245 0.07 6.28 -15.57
CA ALA A 245 1.54 6.22 -15.61
C ALA A 245 2.21 7.60 -15.61
N GLY A 246 1.59 8.61 -16.25
CA GLY A 246 2.05 10.00 -16.21
C GLY A 246 1.99 10.61 -14.80
N GLU A 247 1.02 10.22 -13.99
CA GLU A 247 0.88 10.69 -12.61
C GLU A 247 1.85 9.97 -11.67
N MET A 248 2.09 8.67 -11.88
CA MET A 248 3.14 7.94 -11.15
C MET A 248 4.54 8.54 -11.40
N ARG A 249 4.83 8.98 -12.63
CA ARG A 249 6.07 9.72 -12.93
C ARG A 249 6.14 11.05 -12.17
N LYS A 250 5.03 11.82 -12.09
CA LYS A 250 4.94 13.03 -11.25
C LYS A 250 5.12 12.70 -9.76
N LEU A 251 4.56 11.59 -9.29
CA LEU A 251 4.63 11.15 -7.89
C LEU A 251 6.08 10.82 -7.48
N LYS A 252 6.80 10.07 -8.31
CA LYS A 252 8.23 9.78 -8.13
C LYS A 252 9.08 11.06 -8.01
N LEU A 253 8.75 12.12 -8.77
CA LEU A 253 9.45 13.41 -8.72
C LEU A 253 9.07 14.28 -7.50
N LYS A 254 8.07 13.89 -6.71
CA LYS A 254 7.68 14.55 -5.45
C LYS A 254 8.19 13.82 -4.20
N LEU A 255 8.93 12.74 -4.36
CA LEU A 255 9.60 12.06 -3.25
C LEU A 255 10.82 12.89 -2.79
N PRO A 256 11.13 12.95 -1.48
CA PRO A 256 12.35 13.59 -0.97
C PRO A 256 13.61 13.06 -1.68
N GLU A 257 14.57 13.90 -2.08
CA GLU A 257 15.63 13.46 -3.00
C GLU A 257 16.59 12.44 -2.37
N GLY A 258 16.80 12.46 -1.06
CA GLY A 258 17.53 11.40 -0.36
C GLY A 258 16.84 10.04 -0.48
N VAL A 259 15.50 10.03 -0.40
CA VAL A 259 14.67 8.82 -0.61
C VAL A 259 14.68 8.37 -2.07
N TYR A 260 14.62 9.32 -3.01
CA TYR A 260 14.80 9.06 -4.44
C TYR A 260 16.17 8.40 -4.71
N ALA A 261 17.24 8.94 -4.13
CA ALA A 261 18.61 8.46 -4.31
C ALA A 261 18.81 7.05 -3.74
N ILE A 262 18.32 6.78 -2.51
CA ILE A 262 18.29 5.45 -1.90
C ILE A 262 17.53 4.44 -2.76
N THR A 263 16.45 4.87 -3.41
CA THR A 263 15.54 3.96 -4.11
C THR A 263 15.90 3.71 -5.57
N TRP A 264 16.39 4.71 -6.32
CA TRP A 264 16.71 4.56 -7.76
C TRP A 264 18.20 4.67 -8.12
N GLY A 265 19.06 5.15 -7.22
CA GLY A 265 20.40 5.62 -7.58
C GLY A 265 21.57 4.82 -7.01
N TYR A 266 22.72 4.99 -7.67
CA TYR A 266 23.99 4.97 -6.95
C TYR A 266 24.13 6.32 -6.23
N VAL A 267 24.42 6.30 -4.93
CA VAL A 267 24.86 7.51 -4.24
C VAL A 267 26.33 7.71 -4.56
N ASN A 268 26.58 8.48 -5.61
CA ASN A 268 27.84 9.19 -5.78
C ASN A 268 27.89 10.21 -4.62
N ILE A 269 28.77 10.04 -3.63
CA ILE A 269 28.91 11.08 -2.59
C ILE A 269 29.79 12.20 -3.18
N ALA A 270 29.35 13.45 -3.04
CA ALA A 270 30.14 14.66 -3.31
C ALA A 270 30.00 15.64 -2.13
N GLY A 271 30.88 16.63 -2.07
CA GLY A 271 31.23 17.36 -0.85
C GLY A 271 32.76 17.42 -0.72
N ALA A 272 33.28 17.86 0.42
CA ALA A 272 34.72 17.81 0.66
C ALA A 272 35.22 16.37 0.89
N GLN A 273 34.48 15.58 1.67
CA GLN A 273 34.96 14.31 2.25
C GLN A 273 33.98 13.15 2.08
N PHE A 274 34.52 11.96 1.80
CA PHE A 274 33.76 10.73 1.55
C PHE A 274 34.21 9.59 2.43
N MET A 275 33.26 8.84 2.96
CA MET A 275 33.54 7.58 3.62
C MET A 275 33.99 6.58 2.54
N ALA A 276 35.22 6.08 2.66
CA ALA A 276 35.79 5.10 1.75
C ALA A 276 36.60 4.05 2.52
N PRO A 277 36.74 2.82 1.98
CA PRO A 277 37.61 1.81 2.55
C PRO A 277 39.09 2.23 2.44
N LYS A 278 39.79 2.29 3.57
CA LYS A 278 41.25 2.50 3.59
C LYS A 278 41.99 1.38 2.83
N PRO A 279 43.20 1.63 2.28
CA PRO A 279 43.89 0.66 1.43
C PRO A 279 44.33 -0.61 2.19
N LYS A 280 44.78 -0.45 3.44
CA LYS A 280 45.13 -1.56 4.33
C LYS A 280 43.87 -2.26 4.82
N SER A 281 43.89 -3.60 4.83
CA SER A 281 42.88 -4.43 5.48
C SER A 281 43.37 -4.91 6.84
N GLU A 282 42.47 -4.95 7.80
CA GLU A 282 42.65 -5.45 9.16
C GLU A 282 41.75 -6.69 9.36
N ARG A 283 41.99 -7.47 10.42
CA ARG A 283 41.11 -8.58 10.82
C ARG A 283 40.43 -8.24 12.13
N LEU A 284 39.10 -8.33 12.17
CA LEU A 284 38.31 -8.26 13.39
C LEU A 284 37.63 -9.62 13.56
N GLY A 285 38.18 -10.47 14.43
CA GLY A 285 37.90 -11.89 14.44
C GLY A 285 38.22 -12.54 13.09
N GLU A 286 37.24 -13.24 12.51
CA GLU A 286 37.35 -13.88 11.20
C GLU A 286 37.10 -12.92 10.02
N LEU A 287 36.50 -11.74 10.27
CA LEU A 287 36.14 -10.80 9.22
C LEU A 287 37.37 -10.06 8.67
N LYS A 288 37.46 -10.01 7.33
CA LYS A 288 38.43 -9.19 6.59
C LYS A 288 37.87 -7.78 6.41
N CYS A 289 38.30 -6.87 7.27
CA CYS A 289 37.81 -5.50 7.33
C CYS A 289 38.73 -4.55 6.55
N LYS A 290 38.16 -3.52 5.94
CA LYS A 290 38.88 -2.29 5.57
C LYS A 290 38.27 -1.14 6.39
N PRO A 291 39.00 -0.53 7.34
CA PRO A 291 38.46 0.56 8.13
C PRO A 291 37.95 1.68 7.24
N ALA A 292 36.81 2.25 7.58
CA ALA A 292 36.31 3.41 6.87
C ALA A 292 37.15 4.65 7.22
N GLY A 293 37.26 5.58 6.28
CA GLY A 293 37.86 6.89 6.53
C GLY A 293 37.22 7.95 5.65
N TRP A 294 37.07 9.15 6.22
CA TRP A 294 36.72 10.36 5.47
C TRP A 294 37.93 10.80 4.65
N ILE A 295 37.78 10.88 3.33
CA ILE A 295 38.85 11.25 2.38
C ILE A 295 38.34 12.19 1.29
N GLU A 296 39.19 13.10 0.82
CA GLU A 296 38.85 14.10 -0.19
C GLU A 296 39.21 13.57 -1.58
N THR A 297 38.26 12.99 -2.32
CA THR A 297 38.56 12.41 -3.64
C THR A 297 37.36 12.20 -4.57
N CYS A 298 37.48 12.64 -5.83
CA CYS A 298 36.53 12.31 -6.90
C CYS A 298 36.68 10.86 -7.44
N SER A 299 37.43 10.00 -6.74
CA SER A 299 37.74 8.63 -7.16
C SER A 299 36.53 7.70 -7.19
N LYS A 300 36.60 6.67 -8.05
CA LYS A 300 35.65 5.54 -8.06
C LYS A 300 35.55 4.84 -6.69
N THR A 301 36.58 4.93 -5.84
CA THR A 301 36.58 4.41 -4.46
C THR A 301 35.55 5.06 -3.53
N ALA A 302 35.01 6.23 -3.88
CA ALA A 302 34.00 6.96 -3.08
C ALA A 302 32.54 6.71 -3.53
N LYS A 303 32.32 5.87 -4.54
CA LYS A 303 30.98 5.66 -5.14
C LYS A 303 30.25 4.49 -4.49
N HIS A 304 29.00 4.71 -4.08
CA HIS A 304 28.19 3.73 -3.34
C HIS A 304 26.92 3.31 -4.08
N GLU A 305 26.57 2.03 -3.97
CA GLU A 305 25.29 1.45 -4.38
C GLU A 305 24.43 1.24 -3.13
N LEU A 306 23.18 1.70 -3.17
CA LEU A 306 22.24 1.50 -2.07
C LEU A 306 21.25 0.38 -2.43
N GLN A 307 21.31 -0.70 -1.67
CA GLN A 307 20.59 -1.95 -1.95
C GLN A 307 19.43 -2.11 -0.97
N THR A 308 18.27 -1.53 -1.31
CA THR A 308 16.99 -1.67 -0.59
C THR A 308 16.57 -3.12 -0.44
N ASP A 309 16.05 -3.51 0.73
CA ASP A 309 15.33 -4.76 0.94
C ASP A 309 13.96 -4.78 0.23
N ASP A 310 13.32 -5.96 0.17
CA ASP A 310 11.91 -6.03 -0.22
C ASP A 310 11.06 -5.37 0.88
N ARG A 311 10.01 -4.67 0.46
CA ARG A 311 9.23 -3.69 1.26
C ARG A 311 9.98 -2.40 1.65
N GLY A 312 11.24 -2.21 1.27
CA GLY A 312 11.94 -0.90 1.35
C GLY A 312 12.09 -0.30 2.76
N LYS A 313 12.07 -1.14 3.80
CA LYS A 313 12.26 -0.71 5.20
C LYS A 313 13.73 -0.39 5.51
N SER A 314 14.67 -1.03 4.82
CA SER A 314 16.10 -0.82 5.02
C SER A 314 16.92 -1.04 3.75
N PHE A 315 18.17 -0.61 3.77
CA PHE A 315 19.11 -0.81 2.67
C PHE A 315 20.48 -1.23 3.18
N ALA A 316 21.26 -1.90 2.33
CA ALA A 316 22.70 -2.08 2.54
C ALA A 316 23.47 -1.01 1.75
N ILE A 317 24.58 -0.51 2.30
CA ILE A 317 25.45 0.47 1.65
C ILE A 317 26.67 -0.27 1.10
N LYS A 318 26.77 -0.42 -0.22
CA LYS A 318 27.86 -1.17 -0.87
C LYS A 318 28.84 -0.23 -1.57
N ASN A 319 30.13 -0.41 -1.36
CA ASN A 319 31.15 0.31 -2.12
C ASN A 319 31.28 -0.29 -3.53
N THR A 320 31.05 0.50 -4.57
CA THR A 320 31.02 -0.01 -5.95
C THR A 320 32.38 -0.43 -6.50
N HIS A 321 33.49 0.07 -5.92
CA HIS A 321 34.84 -0.27 -6.35
C HIS A 321 35.40 -1.52 -5.67
N THR A 322 35.17 -1.69 -4.35
CA THR A 322 35.67 -2.87 -3.62
C THR A 322 34.67 -4.01 -3.52
N GLY A 323 33.39 -3.77 -3.81
CA GLY A 323 32.29 -4.71 -3.63
C GLY A 323 31.82 -4.90 -2.17
N LEU A 324 32.55 -4.35 -1.20
CA LEU A 324 32.34 -4.53 0.24
C LEU A 324 31.18 -3.67 0.77
N PHE A 325 30.53 -4.13 1.84
CA PHE A 325 29.42 -3.45 2.50
C PHE A 325 29.86 -2.67 3.74
N LEU A 326 29.26 -1.51 3.96
CA LEU A 326 29.46 -0.71 5.18
C LEU A 326 28.77 -1.39 6.37
N THR A 327 29.53 -1.62 7.43
CA THR A 327 29.14 -2.30 8.67
C THR A 327 29.70 -1.52 9.87
N ASP A 328 29.01 -1.60 11.01
CA ASP A 328 29.45 -1.00 12.28
C ASP A 328 30.06 -2.08 13.20
N VAL A 329 31.33 -1.96 13.54
CA VAL A 329 32.07 -2.94 14.37
C VAL A 329 32.79 -2.21 15.50
N GLU A 330 32.56 -2.64 16.73
CA GLU A 330 33.24 -2.15 17.95
C GLU A 330 33.16 -0.61 18.15
N GLY A 331 32.14 0.04 17.58
CA GLY A 331 31.93 1.49 17.64
C GLY A 331 32.67 2.29 16.56
N ALA A 332 33.14 1.61 15.50
CA ALA A 332 33.75 2.22 14.33
C ALA A 332 33.18 1.63 13.02
N PHE A 333 33.11 2.44 11.97
CA PHE A 333 32.64 1.99 10.66
C PHE A 333 33.76 1.31 9.85
N CYS A 334 33.41 0.21 9.19
CA CYS A 334 34.32 -0.51 8.30
C CYS A 334 33.58 -1.06 7.08
N TYR A 335 34.34 -1.40 6.03
CA TYR A 335 33.85 -2.10 4.86
C TYR A 335 34.30 -3.56 4.93
N VAL A 336 33.35 -4.47 4.78
CA VAL A 336 33.53 -5.93 4.98
C VAL A 336 32.77 -6.74 3.94
N GLU A 337 33.15 -8.00 3.82
CA GLU A 337 32.49 -9.01 3.00
C GLU A 337 31.42 -9.73 3.85
N THR A 338 30.37 -8.99 4.26
CA THR A 338 29.30 -9.50 5.13
C THR A 338 28.14 -10.10 4.34
N THR A 339 27.79 -11.35 4.66
CA THR A 339 26.63 -12.07 4.11
C THR A 339 25.80 -12.65 5.27
N PRO A 340 24.55 -12.18 5.51
CA PRO A 340 23.94 -10.99 4.92
C PRO A 340 24.66 -9.69 5.36
N PRO A 341 24.56 -8.60 4.58
CA PRO A 341 25.15 -7.32 4.96
C PRO A 341 24.33 -6.58 6.02
N ASP A 342 25.02 -5.73 6.78
CA ASP A 342 24.43 -4.80 7.76
C ASP A 342 23.35 -3.91 7.11
N ARG A 343 22.28 -3.64 7.86
CA ARG A 343 21.09 -2.96 7.36
C ARG A 343 20.90 -1.59 7.98
N TRP A 344 20.56 -0.62 7.13
CA TRP A 344 20.46 0.80 7.45
C TRP A 344 19.04 1.29 7.15
N THR A 345 18.41 2.00 8.08
CA THR A 345 17.17 2.75 7.85
C THR A 345 17.50 4.19 7.46
N VAL A 346 16.53 4.91 6.90
CA VAL A 346 16.55 6.37 6.84
C VAL A 346 15.27 6.93 7.47
N GLU A 347 15.40 8.01 8.22
CA GLU A 347 14.29 8.84 8.68
C GLU A 347 14.30 10.16 7.90
N VAL A 348 13.15 10.65 7.45
CA VAL A 348 12.99 11.97 6.78
C VAL A 348 12.45 13.03 7.76
N ILE A 349 13.25 14.02 8.09
CA ILE A 349 12.94 15.05 9.09
C ILE A 349 12.69 16.37 8.35
N LYS A 350 11.44 16.61 7.96
CA LYS A 350 11.03 17.86 7.30
C LYS A 350 10.75 18.98 8.32
N ARG A 351 11.30 20.17 8.09
CA ARG A 351 11.11 21.37 8.93
C ARG A 351 10.83 22.59 8.05
N GLY A 352 9.56 22.97 7.92
CA GLY A 352 9.16 24.00 6.96
C GLY A 352 9.44 23.53 5.53
N GLU A 353 10.35 24.21 4.84
CA GLU A 353 10.83 23.81 3.51
C GLU A 353 12.05 22.86 3.57
N ASP A 354 12.87 22.94 4.63
CA ASP A 354 14.07 22.10 4.78
C ASP A 354 13.74 20.61 4.93
N VAL A 355 14.58 19.75 4.35
CA VAL A 355 14.46 18.29 4.44
C VAL A 355 15.76 17.66 4.92
N TRP A 356 15.77 17.35 6.21
CA TRP A 356 16.85 16.68 6.91
C TRP A 356 16.64 15.16 6.87
N TYR A 357 17.69 14.37 7.01
CA TYR A 357 17.65 12.91 6.94
C TYR A 357 18.57 12.31 8.02
N LYS A 358 18.19 11.15 8.57
CA LYS A 358 18.99 10.43 9.56
C LYS A 358 19.11 8.97 9.15
N ILE A 359 20.31 8.54 8.75
CA ILE A 359 20.59 7.16 8.34
C ILE A 359 21.09 6.38 9.56
N THR A 360 20.44 5.27 9.92
CA THR A 360 20.72 4.55 11.19
C THR A 360 20.96 3.05 10.97
N ASN A 361 22.00 2.50 11.57
CA ASN A 361 22.27 1.07 11.56
C ASN A 361 21.24 0.33 12.43
N ARG A 362 20.52 -0.65 11.88
CA ARG A 362 19.45 -1.38 12.57
C ARG A 362 19.94 -2.28 13.71
N ARG A 363 21.20 -2.71 13.69
CA ARG A 363 21.77 -3.66 14.66
C ARG A 363 22.39 -2.94 15.87
N THR A 364 23.03 -1.79 15.65
CA THR A 364 23.72 -1.04 16.71
C THR A 364 22.96 0.21 17.18
N GLY A 365 22.03 0.73 16.37
CA GLY A 365 21.37 2.01 16.61
C GLY A 365 22.23 3.24 16.32
N ASN A 366 23.49 3.07 15.91
CA ASN A 366 24.37 4.19 15.57
C ASN A 366 23.95 4.82 14.23
N SER A 367 23.94 6.15 14.19
CA SER A 367 23.60 6.94 12.98
C SER A 367 24.84 7.37 12.20
N LEU A 368 24.71 7.50 10.88
CA LEU A 368 25.72 8.10 10.00
C LEU A 368 25.55 9.61 9.88
N VAL A 369 26.69 10.32 9.82
CA VAL A 369 26.81 11.74 9.48
C VAL A 369 28.27 12.02 8.98
N PRO A 370 28.70 13.23 8.48
CA PRO A 370 30.07 13.41 7.91
C PRO A 370 30.79 14.82 7.79
N ALA A 371 31.74 15.40 8.56
CA ALA A 371 32.39 15.27 9.89
C ALA A 371 32.79 16.70 10.44
N GLY A 372 32.51 17.04 11.72
CA GLY A 372 32.80 18.27 12.51
C GLY A 372 31.58 19.13 12.96
N GLU A 373 31.82 20.25 13.69
CA GLU A 373 30.78 21.15 14.27
C GLU A 373 30.01 22.02 13.23
N VAL A 374 28.66 22.06 13.29
CA VAL A 374 27.78 23.14 12.77
C VAL A 374 26.72 23.41 13.83
N ARG A 375 26.46 24.68 14.16
CA ARG A 375 25.35 25.07 15.06
C ARG A 375 24.22 25.73 14.30
N VAL A 376 23.01 25.27 14.55
CA VAL A 376 21.81 26.12 14.59
C VAL A 376 21.14 25.80 15.93
N GLY A 377 20.99 26.79 16.81
CA GLY A 377 20.23 26.64 18.05
C GLY A 377 18.73 26.51 17.77
N ILE A 378 17.91 26.03 18.70
CA ILE A 378 18.09 25.95 20.16
C ILE A 378 17.77 24.51 20.64
N ASP A 379 18.23 24.16 21.84
CA ASP A 379 18.10 22.86 22.54
C ASP A 379 16.67 22.25 22.50
N ASP A 380 16.43 20.92 22.50
CA ASP A 380 17.18 19.81 23.13
C ASP A 380 17.69 18.70 22.15
N GLN A 381 18.57 19.08 21.24
CA GLN A 381 19.73 18.29 20.75
C GLN A 381 19.62 16.76 20.49
N CYS A 382 18.94 16.35 19.41
CA CYS A 382 19.48 15.32 18.48
C CYS A 382 18.67 15.24 17.17
N ASP A 383 18.82 16.26 16.33
CA ASP A 383 18.15 16.35 15.02
C ASP A 383 19.00 15.80 13.86
N GLY A 384 18.34 15.50 12.73
CA GLY A 384 18.95 14.91 11.54
C GLY A 384 19.73 15.89 10.65
N PHE A 385 20.11 15.46 9.44
CA PHE A 385 21.12 16.11 8.58
C PHE A 385 20.63 16.34 7.16
N ASN A 386 20.68 17.59 6.66
CA ASN A 386 20.23 17.95 5.30
C ASN A 386 20.93 17.09 4.23
N LEU A 387 20.15 16.64 3.24
CA LEU A 387 20.69 16.10 1.99
C LEU A 387 20.30 17.01 0.83
N VAL A 388 21.33 17.57 0.18
CA VAL A 388 21.32 18.27 -1.11
C VAL A 388 20.81 19.73 -1.12
N ASP A 389 21.59 20.55 -1.83
CA ASP A 389 21.19 21.76 -2.57
C ASP A 389 21.63 21.53 -4.04
N PHE A 390 20.95 22.15 -5.01
CA PHE A 390 21.03 21.75 -6.42
C PHE A 390 21.64 22.83 -7.34
N ASN A 391 22.56 22.37 -8.18
CA ASN A 391 22.70 22.91 -9.52
C ASN A 391 22.85 21.75 -10.54
N GLU A 392 22.48 22.01 -11.79
CA GLU A 392 22.27 20.94 -12.76
C GLU A 392 23.54 20.12 -13.08
N ARG A 393 23.35 18.82 -13.33
CA ARG A 393 24.32 17.83 -13.90
C ARG A 393 25.22 17.03 -12.94
N SER A 394 25.17 17.22 -11.62
CA SER A 394 25.80 16.27 -10.66
C SER A 394 25.08 16.28 -9.29
N LEU A 395 24.55 15.13 -8.88
CA LEU A 395 23.47 15.05 -7.89
C LEU A 395 23.97 14.72 -6.47
N VAL A 396 24.57 15.67 -5.76
CA VAL A 396 24.94 15.54 -4.32
C VAL A 396 25.33 16.88 -3.68
N VAL A 397 25.17 17.01 -2.34
CA VAL A 397 26.27 17.09 -1.34
C VAL A 397 25.76 16.63 0.06
N VAL A 398 26.67 16.23 0.95
CA VAL A 398 26.46 15.63 2.29
C VAL A 398 27.43 16.26 3.33
N GLN A 399 27.00 16.64 4.57
CA GLN A 399 27.83 17.46 5.50
C GLN A 399 27.60 17.30 7.04
N LYS A 400 28.72 17.21 7.80
CA LYS A 400 29.03 17.31 9.27
C LYS A 400 28.50 16.37 10.40
N PHE A 401 29.32 15.36 10.81
CA PHE A 401 29.22 14.41 11.96
C PHE A 401 30.02 14.80 13.19
N GLU A 402 29.64 14.39 14.41
CA GLU A 402 30.51 13.62 15.30
C GLU A 402 29.67 12.61 16.12
N LEU A 403 30.29 11.61 16.74
CA LEU A 403 29.59 10.48 17.38
C LEU A 403 28.98 10.86 18.74
N GLN A 404 27.68 11.13 18.81
CA GLN A 404 26.98 11.21 20.10
C GLN A 404 26.80 9.83 20.75
N ARG A 405 27.34 9.67 21.96
CA ARG A 405 27.13 8.50 22.83
C ARG A 405 26.05 8.82 23.86
N LYS A 406 25.17 7.87 24.18
CA LYS A 406 24.39 7.95 25.43
C LYS A 406 25.36 8.03 26.60
N LYS A 407 25.26 9.08 27.43
CA LYS A 407 25.97 9.14 28.71
C LYS A 407 25.46 8.00 29.60
N ALA A 408 26.36 7.22 30.17
CA ALA A 408 26.04 6.40 31.33
C ALA A 408 25.74 7.34 32.52
N PRO A 409 24.82 6.98 33.43
CA PRO A 409 24.62 7.76 34.66
C PRO A 409 25.90 7.74 35.50
N CYS A 410 26.29 8.88 36.07
CA CYS A 410 27.47 8.97 36.91
C CYS A 410 27.24 8.21 38.23
N SER A 411 27.89 7.05 38.38
CA SER A 411 28.13 6.45 39.69
C SER A 411 29.14 7.31 40.44
N VAL A 412 28.70 8.03 41.48
CA VAL A 412 29.59 8.66 42.45
C VAL A 412 30.27 7.56 43.28
N GLN A 413 31.58 7.70 43.52
CA GLN A 413 32.33 6.91 44.50
C GLN A 413 32.48 7.70 45.80
#